data_AF-A0A953L2M7-F1
#
_entry.id   AF-A0A953L2M7-F1
#
_cell.length_a   1.000
_cell.length_b   1.000
_cell.length_c   1.000
_cell.angle_alpha   90.00
_cell.angle_beta   90.00
_cell.angle_gamma   90.00
#
_symmetry.space_group_name_H-M   'P 1'
#
loop_
_entity.id
_entity.type
_entity.pdbx_description
1 polymer ?
#
loop_
_entity_poly.entity_id
_entity_poly.type
_entity_poly.pdbx_seq_one_letter_code
_entity_poly.pdbx_strand_id
1 'polypeptide(L)'
;MALRRLSMILVVAAASNCVLRAAPNVDSEGVAGASAVRAKVRADKGSIVFTLGKSEAKLTTSGLDSEPVISPDGAKVAFVRTPKAKPIETAQGEADATEIWMVSVDGTGAVLVVASREHDKPEEILAGFGNLRFSLDGKTLYFTSAAWTTSSALKALDLATGKVRHVGPSNGFEILAKGKHKGQFVNFEHTYGPDGAEDKCWLMSPGGRNIRSVGEDLENAVRRLEKE
;
A
#
# COMPACT_ATOMS: atom_id res chain seq x y z
N MET A 1 39.25 35.65 -9.37
CA MET A 1 38.65 34.31 -9.25
C MET A 1 38.20 34.10 -7.81
N ALA A 2 36.93 34.37 -7.52
CA ALA A 2 36.37 34.24 -6.18
C ALA A 2 35.54 32.96 -6.09
N LEU A 3 35.98 32.02 -5.25
CA LEU A 3 35.28 30.78 -4.91
C LEU A 3 33.99 31.13 -4.15
N ARG A 4 32.82 30.90 -4.75
CA ARG A 4 31.55 30.92 -4.02
C ARG A 4 31.43 29.62 -3.21
N ARG A 5 31.54 29.74 -1.88
CA ARG A 5 31.16 28.69 -0.94
C ARG A 5 29.65 28.45 -1.09
N LEU A 6 29.25 27.27 -1.54
CA LEU A 6 27.87 26.80 -1.38
C LEU A 6 27.68 26.45 0.09
N SER A 7 26.92 27.28 0.81
CA SER A 7 26.40 26.91 2.12
C SER A 7 25.31 25.86 1.94
N MET A 8 25.65 24.61 2.23
CA MET A 8 24.69 23.51 2.35
C MET A 8 23.86 23.77 3.61
N ILE A 9 22.65 24.30 3.45
CA ILE A 9 21.69 24.44 4.56
C ILE A 9 21.19 23.04 4.89
N LEU A 10 21.74 22.47 5.96
CA LEU A 10 21.22 21.27 6.58
C LEU A 10 19.90 21.63 7.26
N VAL A 11 18.77 21.42 6.57
CA VAL A 11 17.46 21.44 7.22
C VAL A 11 17.36 20.12 7.97
N VAL A 12 17.62 20.17 9.28
CA VAL A 12 17.25 19.10 10.20
C VAL A 12 15.72 19.12 10.28
N ALA A 13 15.07 18.42 9.34
CA ALA A 13 13.67 18.07 9.51
C ALA A 13 13.62 17.17 10.74
N ALA A 14 12.90 17.62 11.78
CA ALA A 14 12.54 16.73 12.86
C ALA A 14 11.83 15.55 12.21
N ALA A 15 12.49 14.39 12.17
CA ALA A 15 11.84 13.14 11.85
C ALA A 15 10.78 12.98 12.95
N SER A 16 9.54 13.31 12.61
CA SER A 16 8.42 12.72 13.31
C SER A 16 8.60 11.24 13.12
N ASN A 17 9.22 10.59 14.11
CA ASN A 17 9.04 9.18 14.39
C ASN A 17 7.58 9.00 14.78
N CYS A 18 6.66 9.27 13.85
CA CYS A 18 5.39 8.60 13.82
C CYS A 18 5.77 7.18 13.45
N VAL A 19 6.09 6.39 14.48
CA VAL A 19 5.93 4.95 14.42
C VAL A 19 4.50 4.78 13.93
N LEU A 20 4.35 4.56 12.62
CA LEU A 20 3.11 4.01 12.09
C LEU A 20 3.04 2.67 12.81
N ARG A 21 2.32 2.66 13.95
CA ARG A 21 1.84 1.44 14.56
C ARG A 21 1.26 0.69 13.38
N ALA A 22 1.80 -0.49 13.07
CA ALA A 22 1.17 -1.41 12.16
C ALA A 22 -0.32 -1.33 12.44
N ALA A 23 -1.09 -0.80 11.48
CA ALA A 23 -2.51 -0.66 11.66
C ALA A 23 -3.00 -2.05 12.12
N PRO A 24 -3.78 -2.14 13.22
CA PRO A 24 -4.28 -3.44 13.66
C PRO A 24 -4.90 -4.12 12.45
N ASN A 25 -4.45 -5.35 12.13
CA ASN A 25 -4.90 -6.16 10.98
C ASN A 25 -6.35 -5.81 10.61
N VAL A 26 -6.52 -4.97 9.59
CA VAL A 26 -7.85 -4.56 9.17
C VAL A 26 -8.36 -5.73 8.34
N ASP A 27 -9.26 -6.52 8.93
CA ASP A 27 -10.01 -7.58 8.27
C ASP A 27 -10.53 -7.04 6.92
N SER A 28 -9.94 -7.47 5.80
CA SER A 28 -10.47 -7.14 4.48
C SER A 28 -11.73 -8.00 4.25
N GLU A 29 -12.92 -7.42 4.44
CA GLU A 29 -14.20 -8.09 4.19
C GLU A 29 -14.65 -7.91 2.72
N GLY A 30 -14.80 -9.01 1.98
CA GLY A 30 -15.54 -9.05 0.71
C GLY A 30 -17.03 -9.34 0.95
N VAL A 31 -17.95 -8.59 0.31
CA VAL A 31 -19.40 -8.80 0.46
C VAL A 31 -20.04 -9.30 -0.84
N ALA A 32 -20.63 -10.49 -0.79
CA ALA A 32 -21.73 -10.93 -1.65
C ALA A 32 -22.96 -11.23 -0.77
N GLY A 33 -24.18 -11.14 -1.32
CA GLY A 33 -25.44 -11.35 -0.59
C GLY A 33 -25.97 -12.79 -0.64
N ALA A 34 -26.83 -13.12 0.33
CA ALA A 34 -27.51 -14.40 0.62
C ALA A 34 -26.63 -15.51 1.23
N SER A 35 -26.64 -15.60 2.59
CA SER A 35 -25.79 -16.49 3.40
C SER A 35 -24.35 -16.57 2.88
N ALA A 36 -23.75 -15.42 2.57
CA ALA A 36 -22.39 -15.39 2.06
C ALA A 36 -21.44 -15.87 3.15
N VAL A 37 -20.85 -17.03 2.90
CA VAL A 37 -19.74 -17.54 3.68
C VAL A 37 -18.63 -16.49 3.56
N ARG A 38 -18.39 -15.76 4.66
CA ARG A 38 -17.41 -14.67 4.66
C ARG A 38 -16.02 -15.25 4.53
N ALA A 39 -15.30 -14.81 3.51
CA ALA A 39 -13.89 -15.07 3.36
C ALA A 39 -13.09 -14.01 4.14
N LYS A 40 -12.06 -14.43 4.84
CA LYS A 40 -11.11 -13.58 5.55
C LYS A 40 -9.70 -14.08 5.33
N VAL A 41 -8.73 -13.18 5.45
CA VAL A 41 -7.32 -13.53 5.39
C VAL A 41 -6.55 -12.80 6.48
N ARG A 42 -5.55 -13.46 7.04
CA ARG A 42 -4.70 -12.91 8.09
C ARG A 42 -3.29 -13.46 7.99
N ALA A 43 -2.32 -12.68 8.46
CA ALA A 43 -0.98 -13.20 8.75
C ALA A 43 -0.95 -13.78 10.17
N ASP A 44 -0.31 -14.94 10.32
CA ASP A 44 -0.14 -15.66 11.58
C ASP A 44 1.27 -16.21 11.67
N LYS A 45 2.08 -15.63 12.55
CA LYS A 45 3.50 -16.02 12.72
C LYS A 45 4.23 -16.12 11.37
N GLY A 46 4.03 -15.12 10.50
CA GLY A 46 4.66 -15.06 9.18
C GLY A 46 4.09 -16.03 8.14
N SER A 47 2.92 -16.60 8.39
CA SER A 47 2.20 -17.46 7.43
C SER A 47 0.85 -16.84 7.08
N ILE A 48 0.41 -16.98 5.84
CA ILE A 48 -0.90 -16.51 5.42
C ILE A 48 -1.94 -17.58 5.72
N VAL A 49 -3.00 -17.20 6.43
CA VAL A 49 -4.14 -18.05 6.77
C VAL A 49 -5.39 -17.46 6.14
N PHE A 50 -6.11 -18.30 5.41
CA PHE A 50 -7.40 -17.99 4.80
C PHE A 50 -8.51 -18.70 5.54
N THR A 51 -9.61 -17.99 5.79
CA THR A 51 -10.77 -18.50 6.51
C THR A 51 -12.01 -18.33 5.64
N LEU A 52 -12.73 -19.42 5.36
CA LEU A 52 -14.01 -19.43 4.67
C LEU A 52 -15.07 -19.94 5.63
N GLY A 53 -15.83 -19.01 6.22
CA GLY A 53 -16.82 -19.34 7.25
C GLY A 53 -16.14 -19.85 8.53
N LYS A 54 -16.25 -21.16 8.80
CA LYS A 54 -15.61 -21.81 9.96
C LYS A 54 -14.36 -22.62 9.58
N SER A 55 -14.08 -22.76 8.29
CA SER A 55 -12.93 -23.51 7.81
C SER A 55 -11.73 -22.58 7.67
N GLU A 56 -10.58 -22.99 8.21
CA GLU A 56 -9.31 -22.29 8.03
C GLU A 56 -8.33 -23.14 7.23
N ALA A 57 -7.56 -22.48 6.35
CA ALA A 57 -6.50 -23.08 5.56
C ALA A 57 -5.24 -22.21 5.65
N LYS A 58 -4.11 -22.84 5.98
CA LYS A 58 -2.80 -22.20 5.94
C LYS A 58 -2.29 -22.22 4.49
N LEU A 59 -2.24 -21.05 3.84
CA LEU A 59 -1.86 -20.91 2.43
C LEU A 59 -0.34 -20.88 2.23
N THR A 60 0.42 -20.40 3.22
CA THR A 60 1.88 -20.32 3.12
C THR A 60 2.56 -20.76 4.41
N THR A 61 3.85 -21.10 4.33
CA THR A 61 4.62 -21.66 5.45
C THR A 61 6.01 -21.06 5.62
N SER A 62 6.33 -19.97 4.90
CA SER A 62 7.67 -19.35 4.91
C SER A 62 8.08 -18.80 6.28
N GLY A 63 7.11 -18.36 7.09
CA GLY A 63 7.37 -17.63 8.33
C GLY A 63 7.77 -16.16 8.10
N LEU A 64 7.64 -15.66 6.86
CA LEU A 64 8.09 -14.34 6.43
C LEU A 64 6.98 -13.51 5.76
N ASP A 65 5.74 -13.99 5.79
CA ASP A 65 4.64 -13.41 5.04
C ASP A 65 3.72 -12.54 5.94
N SER A 66 3.30 -11.38 5.43
CA SER A 66 2.51 -10.36 6.12
C SER A 66 1.52 -9.65 5.18
N GLU A 67 0.65 -8.80 5.75
CA GLU A 67 -0.29 -7.93 5.04
C GLU A 67 -1.07 -8.58 3.88
N PRO A 68 -1.75 -9.72 4.10
CA PRO A 68 -2.49 -10.36 3.04
C PRO A 68 -3.78 -9.61 2.70
N VAL A 69 -4.14 -9.61 1.42
CA VAL A 69 -5.42 -9.12 0.91
C VAL A 69 -6.01 -10.08 -0.11
N ILE A 70 -7.33 -10.30 -0.02
CA ILE A 70 -8.07 -11.18 -0.94
C ILE A 70 -8.41 -10.40 -2.21
N SER A 71 -8.26 -11.03 -3.38
CA SER A 71 -8.73 -10.47 -4.65
C SER A 71 -10.26 -10.30 -4.66
N PRO A 72 -10.82 -9.35 -5.44
CA PRO A 72 -12.26 -9.10 -5.44
C PRO A 72 -13.12 -10.29 -5.88
N ASP A 73 -12.57 -11.18 -6.71
CA ASP A 73 -13.21 -12.43 -7.13
C ASP A 73 -13.09 -13.56 -6.09
N GLY A 74 -12.36 -13.34 -4.99
CA GLY A 74 -12.15 -14.31 -3.92
C GLY A 74 -11.22 -15.46 -4.26
N ALA A 75 -10.57 -15.46 -5.44
CA ALA A 75 -9.82 -16.60 -5.93
C ALA A 75 -8.33 -16.58 -5.53
N LYS A 76 -7.78 -15.41 -5.21
CA LYS A 76 -6.37 -15.23 -4.90
C LYS A 76 -6.16 -14.39 -3.65
N VAL A 77 -4.98 -14.54 -3.06
CA VAL A 77 -4.48 -13.69 -1.99
C VAL A 77 -3.16 -13.08 -2.44
N ALA A 78 -3.05 -11.75 -2.40
CA ALA A 78 -1.77 -11.06 -2.47
C ALA A 78 -1.24 -10.83 -1.05
N PHE A 79 0.07 -10.86 -0.85
CA PHE A 79 0.70 -10.65 0.44
C PHE A 79 2.12 -10.11 0.28
N VAL A 80 2.64 -9.50 1.34
CA VAL A 80 4.03 -9.06 1.42
C VAL A 80 4.86 -10.22 1.99
N ARG A 81 6.04 -10.46 1.41
CA ARG A 81 7.05 -11.35 1.96
C ARG A 81 8.30 -10.53 2.27
N THR A 82 8.85 -10.70 3.47
CA THR A 82 10.11 -10.06 3.87
C THR A 82 11.24 -11.09 3.88
N PRO A 83 11.95 -11.31 2.74
CA PRO A 83 13.06 -12.25 2.69
C PRO A 83 14.22 -11.76 3.57
N LYS A 84 15.09 -12.70 3.98
CA LYS A 84 16.37 -12.37 4.63
C LYS A 84 17.37 -11.86 3.59
N ALA A 85 17.12 -10.69 3.03
CA ALA A 85 17.96 -10.00 2.07
C ALA A 85 18.58 -8.74 2.69
N LYS A 86 19.60 -8.19 2.03
CA LYS A 86 20.16 -6.90 2.43
C LYS A 86 19.08 -5.81 2.27
N PRO A 87 18.91 -4.88 3.22
CA PRO A 87 18.06 -3.72 3.04
C PRO A 87 18.47 -2.88 1.82
N ILE A 88 17.50 -2.16 1.27
CA ILE A 88 17.69 -1.20 0.20
C ILE A 88 17.79 0.19 0.80
N GLU A 89 18.85 0.92 0.44
CA GLU A 89 19.01 2.31 0.83
C GLU A 89 18.01 3.20 0.12
N THR A 90 17.31 4.05 0.88
CA THR A 90 16.34 5.00 0.35
C THR A 90 16.51 6.38 1.00
N ALA A 91 15.81 7.40 0.51
CA ALA A 91 15.81 8.71 1.16
C ALA A 91 15.10 8.70 2.53
N GLN A 92 14.40 7.61 2.90
CA GLN A 92 13.82 7.37 4.23
C GLN A 92 14.79 6.63 5.17
N GLY A 93 15.96 6.21 4.67
CA GLY A 93 16.87 5.28 5.34
C GLY A 93 16.80 3.88 4.73
N GLU A 94 17.32 2.89 5.45
CA GLU A 94 17.26 1.48 5.05
C GLU A 94 15.81 0.97 5.07
N ALA A 95 15.36 0.44 3.94
CA ALA A 95 14.06 -0.21 3.80
C ALA A 95 14.25 -1.70 3.53
N ASP A 96 13.38 -2.53 4.11
CA ASP A 96 13.39 -3.97 3.84
C ASP A 96 13.22 -4.24 2.34
N ALA A 97 13.99 -5.21 1.83
CA ALA A 97 13.90 -5.70 0.44
C ALA A 97 12.67 -6.63 0.24
N THR A 98 11.51 -6.18 0.71
CA THR A 98 10.23 -6.88 0.64
C THR A 98 9.82 -7.22 -0.78
N GLU A 99 9.02 -8.26 -0.91
CA GLU A 99 8.45 -8.75 -2.16
C GLU A 99 6.92 -8.79 -2.07
N ILE A 100 6.22 -8.61 -3.19
CA ILE A 100 4.79 -8.91 -3.26
C ILE A 100 4.61 -10.26 -3.95
N TRP A 101 3.88 -11.14 -3.29
CA TRP A 101 3.54 -12.47 -3.78
C TRP A 101 2.03 -12.62 -3.93
N MET A 102 1.62 -13.55 -4.78
CA MET A 102 0.22 -13.98 -4.91
C MET A 102 0.12 -15.49 -4.82
N VAL A 103 -0.91 -15.99 -4.16
CA VAL A 103 -1.22 -17.43 -4.03
C VAL A 103 -2.72 -17.66 -4.26
N SER A 104 -3.07 -18.83 -4.82
CA SER A 104 -4.48 -19.25 -4.92
C SER A 104 -5.06 -19.52 -3.53
N VAL A 105 -6.36 -19.32 -3.33
CA VAL A 105 -7.02 -19.61 -2.03
C VAL A 105 -7.03 -21.09 -1.65
N ASP A 106 -6.72 -21.99 -2.59
CA ASP A 106 -6.48 -23.42 -2.33
C ASP A 106 -5.04 -23.72 -1.85
N GLY A 107 -4.19 -22.69 -1.73
CA GLY A 107 -2.80 -22.79 -1.28
C GLY A 107 -1.79 -23.13 -2.39
N THR A 108 -2.24 -23.29 -3.63
CA THR A 108 -1.37 -23.62 -4.76
C THR A 108 -0.90 -22.38 -5.51
N GLY A 109 0.15 -22.54 -6.33
CA GLY A 109 0.55 -21.52 -7.30
C GLY A 109 1.04 -20.21 -6.69
N ALA A 110 1.77 -20.27 -5.56
CA ALA A 110 2.42 -19.09 -5.00
C ALA A 110 3.48 -18.55 -5.98
N VAL A 111 3.34 -17.30 -6.40
CA VAL A 111 4.23 -16.64 -7.37
C VAL A 111 4.64 -15.25 -6.90
N LEU A 112 5.89 -14.90 -7.15
CA LEU A 112 6.42 -13.55 -6.99
C LEU A 112 5.84 -12.65 -8.09
N VAL A 113 5.19 -11.54 -7.71
CA VAL A 113 4.61 -10.58 -8.67
C VAL A 113 5.31 -9.23 -8.67
N VAL A 114 5.94 -8.84 -7.56
CA VAL A 114 6.81 -7.65 -7.50
C VAL A 114 8.04 -7.98 -6.67
N ALA A 115 9.22 -7.93 -7.28
CA ALA A 115 10.50 -7.99 -6.60
C ALA A 115 10.91 -6.61 -6.09
N SER A 116 11.71 -6.59 -5.03
CA SER A 116 12.41 -5.37 -4.62
C SER A 116 13.46 -4.96 -5.67
N ARG A 117 13.70 -3.64 -5.79
CA ARG A 117 14.61 -3.07 -6.78
C ARG A 117 15.12 -1.70 -6.34
N GLU A 118 16.44 -1.55 -6.32
CA GLU A 118 17.12 -0.28 -6.14
C GLU A 118 16.99 0.61 -7.38
N HIS A 119 17.00 1.93 -7.19
CA HIS A 119 17.00 2.89 -8.28
C HIS A 119 17.48 4.28 -7.81
N ASP A 120 18.15 5.04 -8.68
CA ASP A 120 18.65 6.39 -8.34
C ASP A 120 17.53 7.42 -8.12
N LYS A 121 16.42 7.24 -8.84
CA LYS A 121 15.19 8.04 -8.68
C LYS A 121 14.31 7.45 -7.58
N PRO A 122 14.00 8.20 -6.50
CA PRO A 122 13.18 7.72 -5.39
C PRO A 122 11.82 7.14 -5.83
N GLU A 123 11.16 7.77 -6.80
CA GLU A 123 9.85 7.35 -7.30
C GLU A 123 9.86 6.02 -8.06
N GLU A 124 11.04 5.50 -8.41
CA GLU A 124 11.24 4.23 -9.13
C GLU A 124 11.81 3.12 -8.25
N ILE A 125 12.22 3.44 -7.01
CA ILE A 125 12.60 2.45 -5.99
C ILE A 125 11.39 1.56 -5.69
N LEU A 126 11.69 0.27 -5.46
CA LEU A 126 10.74 -0.74 -5.03
C LEU A 126 11.29 -1.43 -3.78
N ALA A 127 10.85 -0.98 -2.60
CA ALA A 127 11.28 -1.49 -1.29
C ALA A 127 10.25 -1.13 -0.21
N GLY A 128 10.28 -1.81 0.93
CA GLY A 128 9.39 -1.51 2.07
C GLY A 128 7.91 -1.51 1.69
N PHE A 129 7.47 -2.55 0.98
CA PHE A 129 6.10 -2.65 0.49
C PHE A 129 5.11 -2.81 1.63
N GLY A 130 3.95 -2.17 1.48
CA GLY A 130 2.83 -2.34 2.39
C GLY A 130 1.53 -1.76 1.84
N ASN A 131 0.49 -1.79 2.66
CA ASN A 131 -0.83 -1.19 2.36
C ASN A 131 -1.40 -1.70 1.02
N LEU A 132 -1.32 -3.02 0.80
CA LEU A 132 -1.83 -3.64 -0.42
C LEU A 132 -3.35 -3.46 -0.53
N ARG A 133 -3.84 -3.10 -1.72
CA ARG A 133 -5.27 -3.00 -2.05
C ARG A 133 -5.54 -3.31 -3.51
N PHE A 134 -6.43 -4.25 -3.78
CA PHE A 134 -6.91 -4.48 -5.15
C PHE A 134 -7.88 -3.38 -5.59
N SER A 135 -7.80 -2.98 -6.86
CA SER A 135 -8.90 -2.28 -7.52
C SER A 135 -10.17 -3.11 -7.43
N LEU A 136 -11.35 -2.48 -7.42
CA LEU A 136 -12.62 -3.20 -7.31
C LEU A 136 -12.90 -4.16 -8.48
N ASP A 137 -12.26 -3.93 -9.64
CA ASP A 137 -12.33 -4.82 -10.80
C ASP A 137 -11.24 -5.88 -10.83
N GLY A 138 -10.36 -5.92 -9.82
CA GLY A 138 -9.31 -6.93 -9.66
C GLY A 138 -8.16 -6.84 -10.67
N LYS A 139 -8.07 -5.77 -11.48
CA LYS A 139 -7.05 -5.62 -12.52
C LYS A 139 -5.77 -4.93 -12.05
N THR A 140 -5.84 -4.21 -10.95
CA THR A 140 -4.72 -3.45 -10.41
C THR A 140 -4.52 -3.78 -8.93
N LEU A 141 -3.26 -3.96 -8.52
CA LEU A 141 -2.88 -4.00 -7.12
C LEU A 141 -2.15 -2.70 -6.78
N TYR A 142 -2.74 -1.90 -5.90
CA TYR A 142 -2.11 -0.72 -5.33
C TYR A 142 -1.35 -1.08 -4.06
N PHE A 143 -0.24 -0.39 -3.82
CA PHE A 143 0.59 -0.58 -2.64
C PHE A 143 1.49 0.64 -2.42
N THR A 144 1.99 0.82 -1.20
CA THR A 144 3.01 1.81 -0.89
C THR A 144 4.40 1.21 -1.01
N SER A 145 5.38 2.03 -1.39
CA SER A 145 6.81 1.70 -1.43
C SER A 145 7.60 2.85 -0.84
N ALA A 146 8.70 2.56 -0.14
CA ALA A 146 9.64 3.59 0.32
C ALA A 146 10.14 4.43 -0.87
N ALA A 147 10.23 5.75 -0.67
CA ALA A 147 10.66 6.69 -1.71
C ALA A 147 11.39 7.91 -1.12
N TRP A 148 10.65 8.90 -0.61
CA TRP A 148 11.17 10.19 -0.16
C TRP A 148 11.18 10.31 1.36
N THR A 149 12.05 11.18 1.89
CA THR A 149 12.21 11.42 3.34
C THR A 149 10.90 11.71 4.07
N THR A 150 9.96 12.42 3.44
CA THR A 150 8.68 12.82 4.05
C THR A 150 7.47 12.06 3.52
N SER A 151 7.66 11.19 2.53
CA SER A 151 6.56 10.36 2.02
C SER A 151 7.00 9.08 1.32
N SER A 152 6.17 8.05 1.47
CA SER A 152 6.24 6.88 0.59
C SER A 152 5.63 7.21 -0.77
N ALA A 153 5.78 6.29 -1.72
CA ALA A 153 5.18 6.38 -3.04
C ALA A 153 4.04 5.37 -3.17
N LEU A 154 2.87 5.85 -3.62
CA LEU A 154 1.81 4.98 -4.12
C LEU A 154 2.21 4.42 -5.48
N LYS A 155 2.12 3.10 -5.60
CA LYS A 155 2.40 2.33 -6.80
C LYS A 155 1.14 1.62 -7.27
N ALA A 156 1.07 1.36 -8.57
CA ALA A 156 0.03 0.57 -9.19
C ALA A 156 0.67 -0.54 -10.03
N LEU A 157 0.39 -1.79 -9.68
CA LEU A 157 0.74 -2.98 -10.47
C LEU A 157 -0.42 -3.33 -11.40
N ASP A 158 -0.18 -3.30 -12.71
CA ASP A 158 -1.07 -3.93 -13.69
C ASP A 158 -0.90 -5.45 -13.61
N LEU A 159 -1.96 -6.16 -13.23
CA LEU A 159 -1.91 -7.62 -13.01
C LEU A 159 -1.94 -8.43 -14.30
N ALA A 160 -2.31 -7.82 -15.43
CA ALA A 160 -2.26 -8.48 -16.73
C ALA A 160 -0.85 -8.42 -17.32
N THR A 161 -0.14 -7.29 -17.16
CA THR A 161 1.19 -7.09 -17.75
C THR A 161 2.34 -7.25 -16.78
N GLY A 162 2.08 -7.31 -15.46
CA GLY A 162 3.11 -7.32 -14.42
C GLY A 162 3.88 -6.00 -14.30
N LYS A 163 3.35 -4.89 -14.84
CA LYS A 163 4.05 -3.61 -14.88
C LYS A 163 3.67 -2.77 -13.68
N VAL A 164 4.67 -2.31 -12.93
CA VAL A 164 4.50 -1.33 -11.86
C VAL A 164 4.69 0.07 -12.42
N ARG A 165 3.79 0.98 -12.08
CA ARG A 165 3.92 2.42 -12.33
C ARG A 165 3.80 3.23 -11.04
N HIS A 166 4.47 4.37 -11.00
CA HIS A 166 4.28 5.38 -9.97
C HIS A 166 2.92 6.08 -10.14
N VAL A 167 2.24 6.35 -9.02
CA VAL A 167 0.98 7.10 -8.97
C VAL A 167 1.20 8.50 -8.38
N GLY A 168 1.87 8.58 -7.25
CA GLY A 168 2.13 9.82 -6.52
C GLY A 168 2.72 9.55 -5.13
N PRO A 169 3.02 10.59 -4.34
CA PRO A 169 3.35 10.43 -2.93
C PRO A 169 2.14 9.90 -2.14
N SER A 170 2.40 9.15 -1.08
CA SER A 170 1.36 8.58 -0.23
C SER A 170 1.94 8.12 1.10
N ASN A 171 1.25 8.49 2.18
CA ASN A 171 1.48 8.05 3.55
C ASN A 171 0.33 7.15 4.06
N GLY A 172 -0.56 6.76 3.16
CA GLY A 172 -1.73 5.94 3.43
C GLY A 172 -2.81 6.19 2.37
N PHE A 173 -3.58 5.17 2.03
CA PHE A 173 -4.69 5.33 1.09
C PHE A 173 -5.75 4.26 1.31
N GLU A 174 -6.97 4.52 0.86
CA GLU A 174 -8.06 3.54 0.91
C GLU A 174 -8.98 3.67 -0.30
N ILE A 175 -9.41 2.53 -0.85
CA ILE A 175 -10.32 2.47 -1.99
C ILE A 175 -11.75 2.46 -1.46
N LEU A 176 -12.58 3.40 -1.92
CA LEU A 176 -13.97 3.52 -1.52
C LEU A 176 -14.78 2.37 -2.13
N ALA A 177 -15.39 1.54 -1.30
CA ALA A 177 -16.11 0.36 -1.74
C ALA A 177 -17.60 0.64 -2.00
N LYS A 178 -18.11 1.76 -1.46
CA LYS A 178 -19.54 2.11 -1.38
C LYS A 178 -19.81 3.56 -1.77
N GLY A 179 -21.11 3.88 -1.87
CA GLY A 179 -21.58 5.23 -2.16
C GLY A 179 -21.34 5.67 -3.59
N LYS A 180 -21.61 6.95 -3.84
CA LYS A 180 -21.44 7.57 -5.18
C LYS A 180 -19.98 7.64 -5.65
N HIS A 181 -19.04 7.49 -4.71
CA HIS A 181 -17.60 7.53 -4.95
C HIS A 181 -16.95 6.15 -5.11
N LYS A 182 -17.75 5.08 -5.21
CA LYS A 182 -17.26 3.71 -5.35
C LYS A 182 -16.19 3.57 -6.45
N GLY A 183 -15.06 2.97 -6.11
CA GLY A 183 -13.91 2.73 -6.99
C GLY A 183 -12.90 3.88 -7.07
N GLN A 184 -13.25 5.05 -6.54
CA GLN A 184 -12.28 6.11 -6.25
C GLN A 184 -11.52 5.77 -4.97
N PHE A 185 -10.41 6.46 -4.70
CA PHE A 185 -9.68 6.26 -3.46
C PHE A 185 -9.34 7.59 -2.79
N VAL A 186 -9.17 7.54 -1.48
CA VAL A 186 -8.66 8.66 -0.69
C VAL A 186 -7.18 8.39 -0.44
N ASN A 187 -6.33 9.34 -0.82
CA ASN A 187 -4.89 9.29 -0.57
C ASN A 187 -4.52 10.33 0.49
N PHE A 188 -3.80 9.90 1.51
CA PHE A 188 -3.20 10.76 2.52
C PHE A 188 -1.76 11.06 2.13
N GLU A 189 -1.42 12.33 1.93
CA GLU A 189 -0.07 12.73 1.54
C GLU A 189 0.35 14.04 2.23
N HIS A 190 1.66 14.15 2.45
CA HIS A 190 2.27 15.39 2.93
C HIS A 190 2.45 16.34 1.74
N THR A 191 1.74 17.47 1.76
CA THR A 191 1.69 18.46 0.68
C THR A 191 2.52 19.68 1.04
N TYR A 192 3.20 20.27 0.04
CA TYR A 192 3.96 21.51 0.21
C TYR A 192 3.33 22.63 -0.61
N GLY A 193 3.03 23.74 0.04
CA GLY A 193 2.51 24.97 -0.58
C GLY A 193 3.31 26.21 -0.18
N PRO A 194 2.96 27.38 -0.73
CA PRO A 194 3.59 28.65 -0.38
C PRO A 194 3.52 28.96 1.13
N ASP A 195 2.46 28.51 1.79
CA ASP A 195 2.17 28.80 3.19
C ASP A 195 2.72 27.75 4.17
N GLY A 196 3.45 26.75 3.67
CA GLY A 196 4.10 25.72 4.47
C GLY A 196 3.77 24.30 4.02
N ALA A 197 4.02 23.35 4.92
CA ALA A 197 3.77 21.94 4.71
C ALA A 197 2.56 21.50 5.52
N GLU A 198 1.66 20.73 4.89
CA GLU A 198 0.39 20.33 5.47
C GLU A 198 0.05 18.89 5.04
N ASP A 199 -0.52 18.13 5.97
CA ASP A 199 -1.02 16.79 5.68
C ASP A 199 -2.43 16.86 5.14
N LYS A 200 -2.67 16.27 3.96
CA LYS A 200 -3.96 16.35 3.27
C LYS A 200 -4.42 15.01 2.75
N CYS A 201 -5.74 14.83 2.81
CA CYS A 201 -6.45 13.77 2.11
C CYS A 201 -6.98 14.28 0.78
N TRP A 202 -6.69 13.54 -0.29
CA TRP A 202 -7.14 13.81 -1.64
C TRP A 202 -8.06 12.70 -2.14
N LEU A 203 -9.21 13.07 -2.68
CA LEU A 203 -10.01 12.15 -3.49
C LEU A 203 -9.35 12.02 -4.85
N MET A 204 -9.08 10.77 -5.26
CA MET A 204 -8.43 10.44 -6.50
C MET A 204 -9.35 9.62 -7.39
N SER A 205 -9.27 9.85 -8.71
CA SER A 205 -9.90 8.99 -9.70
C SER A 205 -9.36 7.56 -9.62
N PRO A 206 -10.09 6.54 -10.13
CA PRO A 206 -9.59 5.17 -10.12
C PRO A 206 -8.24 5.01 -10.82
N GLY A 207 -7.96 5.83 -11.84
CA GLY A 207 -6.66 5.86 -12.54
C GLY A 207 -5.51 6.48 -11.73
N GLY A 208 -5.79 7.09 -10.59
CA GLY A 208 -4.79 7.70 -9.71
C GLY A 208 -4.48 9.17 -9.98
N ARG A 209 -5.44 9.93 -10.53
CA ARG A 209 -5.34 11.40 -10.63
C ARG A 209 -6.09 12.08 -9.49
N ASN A 210 -5.48 13.08 -8.85
CA ASN A 210 -6.11 13.93 -7.84
C ASN A 210 -7.33 14.67 -8.43
N ILE A 211 -8.45 14.68 -7.68
CA ILE A 211 -9.70 15.37 -8.05
C ILE A 211 -9.86 16.61 -7.17
N ARG A 212 -9.85 16.43 -5.84
CA ARG A 212 -10.00 17.51 -4.85
C ARG A 212 -9.56 17.05 -3.47
N SER A 213 -9.24 18.01 -2.59
CA SER A 213 -9.04 17.73 -1.18
C SER A 213 -10.37 17.35 -0.50
N VAL A 214 -10.29 16.45 0.48
CA VAL A 214 -11.44 15.91 1.23
C VAL A 214 -11.26 15.95 2.75
N GLY A 215 -10.24 16.66 3.22
CA GLY A 215 -9.92 16.83 4.63
C GLY A 215 -8.46 16.53 4.92
N GLU A 216 -8.14 16.32 6.19
CA GLU A 216 -6.78 16.08 6.69
C GLU A 216 -6.66 14.70 7.36
N ASP A 217 -7.78 14.01 7.58
CA ASP A 217 -7.84 12.70 8.23
C ASP A 217 -8.45 11.64 7.31
N LEU A 218 -7.69 10.57 7.08
CA LEU A 218 -8.02 9.53 6.10
C LEU A 218 -9.30 8.78 6.48
N GLU A 219 -9.42 8.37 7.75
CA GLU A 219 -10.54 7.57 8.22
C GLU A 219 -11.86 8.36 8.15
N ASN A 220 -11.86 9.61 8.63
CA ASN A 220 -13.03 10.48 8.57
C ASN A 220 -13.42 10.81 7.14
N ALA A 221 -12.45 11.06 6.26
CA ALA A 221 -12.72 11.29 4.84
C ALA A 221 -13.39 10.07 4.19
N VAL A 222 -12.84 8.87 4.40
CA VAL A 222 -13.41 7.61 3.89
C VAL A 222 -14.82 7.39 4.43
N ARG A 223 -15.00 7.44 5.75
CA ARG A 223 -16.32 7.25 6.40
C ARG A 223 -17.38 8.21 5.91
N ARG A 224 -17.01 9.47 5.63
CA ARG A 224 -17.92 10.47 5.09
C ARG A 224 -18.28 10.16 3.64
N LEU A 225 -17.28 9.93 2.78
CA LEU A 225 -17.48 9.73 1.35
C LEU A 225 -18.23 8.42 1.02
N GLU A 226 -18.07 7.36 1.83
CA GLU A 226 -18.81 6.11 1.65
C GLU A 226 -20.30 6.21 2.03
N LYS A 227 -20.70 7.25 2.78
CA LYS A 227 -22.09 7.53 3.15
C LYS A 227 -22.82 8.41 2.13
N GLU A 228 -22.07 9.07 1.24
CA GLU A 228 -22.61 9.94 0.18
C GLU A 228 -23.12 9.14 -1.03
#